data_AF-A0A6J2JU86-F1
#
_entry.id   AF-A0A6J2JU86-F1
#
_cell.length_a   1.000
_cell.length_b   1.000
_cell.length_c   1.000
_cell.angle_alpha   90.00
_cell.angle_beta   90.00
_cell.angle_gamma   90.00
#
_symmetry.space_group_name_H-M   'P 1'
#
loop_
_entity.id
_entity.type
_entity.pdbx_description
1 polymer ?
#
loop_
_entity_poly.entity_id
_entity_poly.type
_entity_poly.pdbx_seq_one_letter_code
_entity_poly.pdbx_strand_id
1 'polypeptide(L)'
;MLICEKWRSHRKMIAPTFHINILKSFMGVFNENSKSVVKKLRSEVGKTFDVHDYMSCVTVDILLETAMGITKTTQDAASFDYAMAVMK
;
A
#
# COMPACT_ATOMS: atom_id res chain seq x y z
N MET A 1 -10.63 -8.98 31.11
CA MET A 1 -11.54 -9.84 30.32
C MET A 1 -12.03 -9.17 29.02
N LEU A 2 -12.32 -7.85 29.00
CA LEU A 2 -12.90 -7.14 27.85
C LEU A 2 -11.98 -6.93 26.61
N ILE A 3 -10.65 -6.98 26.76
CA ILE A 3 -9.70 -6.74 25.66
C ILE A 3 -9.80 -7.84 24.59
N CYS A 4 -10.00 -9.10 25.01
CA CYS A 4 -10.14 -10.23 24.09
C CYS A 4 -11.44 -10.18 23.27
N GLU A 5 -12.55 -9.77 23.86
CA GLU A 5 -13.83 -9.69 23.14
C GLU A 5 -13.86 -8.55 22.13
N LYS A 6 -13.31 -7.38 22.49
CA LYS A 6 -13.19 -6.26 21.56
C LYS A 6 -12.29 -6.60 20.37
N TRP A 7 -11.12 -7.18 20.62
CA TRP A 7 -10.23 -7.66 19.55
C TRP A 7 -10.89 -8.72 18.67
N ARG A 8 -11.58 -9.69 19.27
CA ARG A 8 -12.27 -10.77 18.55
C ARG A 8 -13.39 -10.23 17.66
N SER A 9 -14.15 -9.25 18.15
CA SER A 9 -15.20 -8.57 17.40
C SER A 9 -14.63 -7.82 16.18
N HIS A 10 -13.58 -7.01 16.38
CA HIS A 10 -12.91 -6.30 15.29
C HIS A 10 -12.33 -7.26 14.25
N ARG A 11 -11.65 -8.33 14.67
CA ARG A 11 -11.07 -9.32 13.75
C ARG A 11 -12.15 -10.03 12.94
N LYS A 12 -13.30 -10.36 13.55
CA LYS A 12 -14.44 -10.96 12.86
C LYS A 12 -15.00 -10.04 11.76
N MET A 13 -14.99 -8.72 12.01
CA MET A 13 -15.43 -7.71 11.03
C MET A 13 -14.42 -7.51 9.89
N ILE A 14 -13.12 -7.54 10.19
CA ILE A 14 -12.04 -7.24 9.22
C ILE A 14 -11.67 -8.46 8.35
N ALA A 15 -11.74 -9.67 8.91
CA ALA A 15 -11.29 -10.89 8.22
C ALA A 15 -11.91 -11.12 6.81
N PRO A 16 -13.20 -10.82 6.56
CA PRO A 16 -13.79 -10.97 5.23
C PRO A 16 -13.08 -10.14 4.14
N THR A 17 -12.52 -8.97 4.48
CA THR A 17 -11.83 -8.07 3.54
C THR A 17 -10.55 -8.70 2.97
N PHE A 18 -9.97 -9.67 3.67
CA PHE A 18 -8.78 -10.41 3.23
C PHE A 18 -9.12 -11.73 2.52
N HIS A 19 -10.39 -11.93 2.15
CA HIS A 19 -10.78 -13.08 1.34
C HIS A 19 -10.16 -13.00 -0.07
N ILE A 20 -9.73 -14.15 -0.60
CA ILE A 20 -8.95 -14.22 -1.86
C ILE A 20 -9.63 -13.54 -3.06
N ASN A 21 -10.97 -13.56 -3.11
CA ASN A 21 -11.72 -12.90 -4.19
C ASN A 21 -11.60 -11.37 -4.15
N ILE A 22 -11.50 -10.78 -2.95
CA ILE A 22 -11.28 -9.35 -2.76
C ILE A 22 -9.81 -9.01 -3.06
N LEU A 23 -8.88 -9.86 -2.63
CA LEU A 23 -7.47 -9.69 -2.99
C LEU A 23 -7.26 -9.74 -4.52
N LYS A 24 -8.00 -10.60 -5.22
CA LYS A 24 -7.99 -10.66 -6.69
C LYS A 24 -8.52 -9.38 -7.35
N SER A 25 -9.49 -8.67 -6.74
CA SER A 25 -9.94 -7.39 -7.29
C SER A 25 -8.86 -6.29 -7.22
N PHE A 26 -7.87 -6.42 -6.33
CA PHE A 26 -6.75 -5.47 -6.23
C PHE A 26 -5.60 -5.77 -7.22
N MET A 27 -5.67 -6.84 -8.01
CA MET A 27 -4.62 -7.18 -8.98
C MET A 27 -4.33 -6.05 -9.99
N GLY A 28 -5.36 -5.29 -10.39
CA GLY A 28 -5.20 -4.11 -11.25
C GLY A 28 -4.31 -3.05 -10.59
N VAL A 29 -4.64 -2.69 -9.34
CA VAL A 29 -3.90 -1.73 -8.50
C VAL A 29 -2.44 -2.16 -8.33
N PHE A 30 -2.19 -3.43 -8.01
CA PHE A 30 -0.83 -3.95 -7.86
C PHE A 30 -0.03 -3.85 -9.15
N ASN A 31 -0.65 -4.17 -10.30
CA ASN A 31 0.02 -4.12 -11.60
C ASN A 31 0.37 -2.68 -12.02
N GLU A 32 -0.55 -1.74 -11.82
CA GLU A 32 -0.32 -0.32 -12.12
C GLU A 32 0.81 0.28 -11.26
N ASN A 33 0.76 0.01 -9.95
CA ASN A 33 1.80 0.45 -9.02
C ASN A 33 3.17 -0.20 -9.32
N SER A 34 3.18 -1.49 -9.66
CA SER A 34 4.40 -2.19 -10.07
C SER A 34 5.02 -1.57 -11.33
N LYS A 35 4.21 -1.27 -12.35
CA LYS A 35 4.69 -0.58 -13.57
C LYS A 35 5.25 0.81 -13.26
N SER A 36 4.62 1.54 -12.35
CA SER A 36 5.09 2.86 -11.91
C SER A 36 6.47 2.78 -11.26
N VAL A 37 6.68 1.81 -10.36
CA VAL A 37 7.99 1.59 -9.73
C VAL A 37 9.04 1.16 -10.74
N VAL A 38 8.74 0.21 -11.63
CA VAL A 38 9.68 -0.21 -12.67
C VAL A 38 10.09 0.97 -13.55
N LYS A 39 9.17 1.91 -13.83
CA LYS A 39 9.51 3.15 -14.56
C LYS A 39 10.48 4.02 -13.77
N LYS A 40 10.31 4.17 -12.45
CA LYS A 40 11.24 4.91 -11.59
C LYS A 40 12.61 4.24 -11.53
N LEU A 41 12.65 2.92 -11.36
CA LEU A 41 13.89 2.13 -11.29
C LEU A 41 14.73 2.15 -12.58
N ARG A 42 14.16 2.54 -13.72
CA ARG A 42 14.92 2.67 -14.97
C ARG A 42 16.07 3.68 -14.87
N SER A 43 16.02 4.67 -13.97
CA SER A 43 17.12 5.61 -13.74
C SER A 43 18.35 4.99 -13.06
N GLU A 44 18.15 3.84 -12.41
CA GLU A 44 19.17 3.15 -11.62
C GLU A 44 19.85 2.00 -12.37
N VAL A 45 19.50 1.79 -13.64
CA VAL A 45 20.09 0.74 -14.46
C VAL A 45 21.60 0.96 -14.58
N GLY A 46 22.38 -0.07 -14.27
CA GLY A 46 23.85 -0.03 -14.30
C GLY A 46 24.49 0.51 -13.03
N LYS A 47 23.72 0.82 -11.98
CA LYS A 47 24.21 1.30 -10.69
C LYS A 47 23.85 0.32 -9.57
N THR A 48 24.62 0.36 -8.50
CA THR A 48 24.20 -0.21 -7.21
C THR A 48 23.45 0.87 -6.45
N PHE A 49 22.24 0.56 -5.97
CA PHE A 49 21.38 1.49 -5.27
C PHE A 49 20.55 0.72 -4.23
N ASP A 50 20.02 1.45 -3.24
CA ASP A 50 19.08 0.88 -2.27
C ASP A 50 17.64 0.96 -2.81
N VAL A 51 16.95 -0.18 -2.81
CA VAL A 51 15.57 -0.30 -3.27
C VAL A 51 14.55 0.09 -2.20
N HIS A 52 14.98 0.22 -0.94
CA HIS A 52 14.10 0.42 0.23
C HIS A 52 13.13 1.58 0.03
N ASP A 53 13.62 2.74 -0.43
CA ASP A 53 12.77 3.93 -0.59
C ASP A 53 11.72 3.74 -1.68
N TYR A 54 12.09 3.08 -2.78
CA TYR A 54 11.17 2.73 -3.87
C TYR A 54 10.08 1.75 -3.41
N MET A 55 10.47 0.74 -2.63
CA MET A 55 9.55 -0.26 -2.08
C MET A 55 8.62 0.34 -1.02
N SER A 56 9.14 1.22 -0.16
CA SER A 56 8.37 1.87 0.89
C SER A 56 7.32 2.80 0.28
N CYS A 57 7.69 3.59 -0.74
CA CYS A 57 6.74 4.46 -1.44
C CYS A 57 5.60 3.65 -2.09
N VAL A 58 5.93 2.59 -2.84
CA VAL A 58 4.89 1.80 -3.52
C VAL A 58 3.99 1.04 -2.55
N THR A 59 4.53 0.61 -1.41
CA THR A 59 3.74 -0.05 -0.37
C THR A 59 2.69 0.91 0.20
N VAL A 60 3.08 2.16 0.43
CA VAL A 60 2.16 3.21 0.88
C VAL A 60 1.10 3.52 -0.18
N ASP A 61 1.50 3.68 -1.45
CA ASP A 61 0.57 3.92 -2.56
C ASP A 61 -0.48 2.79 -2.66
N ILE A 62 -0.03 1.54 -2.65
CA ILE A 62 -0.90 0.37 -2.72
C ILE A 62 -1.85 0.32 -1.51
N LEU A 63 -1.36 0.62 -0.31
CA LEU A 63 -2.18 0.63 0.90
C LEU A 63 -3.27 1.71 0.84
N LEU A 64 -2.92 2.91 0.40
CA LEU A 64 -3.87 4.01 0.21
C LEU A 64 -4.93 3.68 -0.84
N GLU A 65 -4.53 3.11 -1.97
CA GLU A 65 -5.44 2.76 -3.07
C GLU A 65 -6.36 1.59 -2.68
N THR A 66 -5.84 0.55 -2.03
CA THR A 66 -6.63 -0.66 -1.70
C THR A 66 -7.47 -0.51 -0.43
N ALA A 67 -6.95 0.15 0.62
CA ALA A 67 -7.65 0.28 1.90
C ALA A 67 -8.51 1.55 1.99
N MET A 68 -8.09 2.65 1.35
CA MET A 68 -8.77 3.95 1.46
C MET A 68 -9.48 4.37 0.17
N GLY A 69 -9.26 3.67 -0.95
CA GLY A 69 -9.85 4.00 -2.24
C GLY A 69 -9.31 5.31 -2.84
N ILE A 70 -8.18 5.81 -2.34
CA ILE A 70 -7.57 7.07 -2.79
C ILE A 70 -6.67 6.77 -3.98
N THR A 71 -6.99 7.28 -5.17
CA THR A 71 -6.17 7.13 -6.39
C THR A 71 -5.17 8.27 -6.54
N LYS A 72 -4.06 8.00 -7.26
CA LYS A 72 -2.97 8.96 -7.56
C LYS A 72 -3.41 10.33 -8.06
N THR A 73 -4.55 10.44 -8.75
CA THR A 73 -5.12 11.71 -9.22
C THR A 73 -5.60 12.63 -8.09
N THR A 74 -5.71 12.11 -6.87
CA THR A 74 -6.13 12.82 -5.65
C THR A 74 -4.96 13.06 -4.68
N GLN A 75 -3.76 12.60 -5.03
CA GLN A 75 -2.60 12.48 -4.15
C GLN A 75 -1.52 13.49 -4.49
N ASP A 76 -1.61 14.71 -3.94
CA ASP A 76 -0.48 15.66 -4.00
C ASP A 76 0.06 16.04 -2.61
N ALA A 77 -0.66 15.78 -1.51
CA ALA A 77 -0.18 16.14 -0.15
C ALA A 77 -0.38 15.04 0.90
N ALA A 78 -1.58 14.46 1.01
CA ALA A 78 -1.91 13.54 2.12
C ALA A 78 -1.13 12.22 2.09
N SER A 79 -0.83 11.68 0.90
CA SER A 79 -0.06 10.44 0.76
C SER A 79 1.41 10.62 1.14
N PHE A 80 1.98 11.80 0.84
CA PHE A 80 3.34 12.14 1.23
C PHE A 80 3.44 12.31 2.75
N ASP A 81 2.49 13.01 3.38
CA ASP A 81 2.45 13.15 4.84
C ASP A 81 2.30 11.81 5.56
N TYR A 82 1.43 10.91 5.03
CA TYR A 82 1.31 9.55 5.59
C TYR A 82 2.57 8.72 5.37
N ALA A 83 3.17 8.76 4.18
CA ALA A 83 4.43 8.09 3.90
C ALA A 83 5.53 8.55 4.87
N MET A 84 5.66 9.87 5.08
CA MET A 84 6.61 10.47 6.01
C MET A 84 6.33 10.10 7.47
N ALA A 85 5.07 9.93 7.86
CA ALA A 85 4.70 9.51 9.22
C ALA A 85 5.01 8.02 9.48
N VAL A 86 4.93 7.17 8.46
CA VAL A 86 5.19 5.72 8.57
C VAL A 86 6.68 5.39 8.39
N MET A 87 7.42 6.18 7.60
CA MET A 87 8.86 5.97 7.37
C MET A 87 9.77 6.53 8.47
N LYS A 88 9.21 6.99 9.60
CA LYS A 88 9.97 7.59 10.71
C LYS A 88 10.28 6.61 11.83
#